data_AF-A0AAD7HPM0-F1
#
_entry.id   AF-A0AAD7HPM0-F1
#
_cell.length_a   1.000
_cell.length_b   1.000
_cell.length_c   1.000
_cell.angle_alpha   90.00
_cell.angle_beta   90.00
_cell.angle_gamma   90.00
#
_symmetry.space_group_name_H-M   'P 1'
#
loop_
_entity.id
_entity.type
_entity.pdbx_description
1 polymer ?
#
loop_
_entity_poly.entity_id
_entity_poly.type
_entity_poly.pdbx_seq_one_letter_code
_entity_poly.pdbx_strand_id
1 'polypeptide(L)' 'SPNGYAFLAIVVHYVTNDGKLEELLIDFQELIGVHSGDNMADIVWATLERYGL' A
#
# COMPACT_ATOMS: atom_id res chain seq x y z
N SER A 1 -22.85 -6.29 8.56
CA SER A 1 -23.03 -6.84 7.21
C SER A 1 -21.63 -6.97 6.62
N PRO A 2 -20.95 -8.12 6.60
CA PRO A 2 -19.60 -8.14 6.08
C PRO A 2 -19.70 -8.43 4.60
N ASN A 3 -19.84 -7.37 3.81
CA ASN A 3 -19.42 -7.43 2.42
C ASN A 3 -17.95 -7.88 2.45
N GLY A 4 -17.66 -9.10 1.97
CA GLY A 4 -16.36 -9.76 2.08
C GLY A 4 -15.24 -9.13 1.25
N TYR A 5 -15.34 -7.83 0.97
CA TYR A 5 -14.38 -7.04 0.23
C TYR A 5 -13.47 -6.35 1.23
N ALA A 6 -12.19 -6.67 1.16
CA ALA A 6 -11.15 -5.95 1.90
C ALA A 6 -10.30 -5.16 0.92
N PHE A 7 -9.75 -4.05 1.40
CA PHE A 7 -8.90 -3.17 0.61
C PHE A 7 -7.61 -2.91 1.37
N LEU A 8 -6.50 -2.84 0.63
CA LEU A 8 -5.21 -2.43 1.14
C LEU A 8 -4.83 -1.10 0.49
N ALA A 9 -4.63 -0.09 1.34
CA ALA A 9 -4.10 1.21 0.95
C ALA A 9 -2.62 1.29 1.34
N ILE A 10 -1.77 1.72 0.43
CA ILE A 10 -0.34 1.90 0.68
C ILE A 10 -0.03 3.39 0.54
N VAL A 11 0.44 3.97 1.64
CA VAL A 11 0.75 5.39 1.75
C VAL A 11 2.22 5.54 2.10
N VAL A 12 2.94 6.35 1.33
CA VAL A 12 4.34 6.69 1.61
C VAL A 12 4.40 8.02 2.32
N HIS A 13 5.15 8.05 3.40
CA HIS A 13 5.51 9.26 4.12
C HIS A 13 6.99 9.56 3.87
N TYR A 14 7.29 10.78 3.41
CA TYR A 14 8.67 11.21 3.18
C TYR A 14 8.84 12.68 3.53
N VAL A 15 10.09 13.07 3.79
CA VAL A 15 10.45 14.47 4.07
C VAL A 15 11.13 15.04 2.84
N THR A 16 10.65 16.18 2.37
CA THR A 16 11.21 16.91 1.23
C THR A 16 12.48 17.66 1.61
N ASN A 17 13.18 18.20 0.61
CA ASN A 17 14.41 18.97 0.82
C ASN A 17 14.20 20.28 1.60
N ASP A 18 12.98 20.82 1.62
CA ASP A 18 12.57 21.96 2.44
C ASP A 18 12.14 21.56 3.87
N GLY A 19 12.29 20.28 4.23
CA GLY A 19 11.98 19.77 5.57
C GLY A 19 10.49 19.57 5.82
N LYS A 20 9.67 19.54 4.76
CA LYS A 20 8.22 19.35 4.86
C LYS A 20 7.89 17.86 4.81
N LEU A 21 7.05 17.39 5.74
CA LEU A 21 6.50 16.04 5.69
C LEU A 21 5.39 15.99 4.63
N GLU A 22 5.54 15.09 3.68
CA GLU A 22 4.56 14.80 2.65
C GLU A 22 3.99 13.39 2.81
N GLU A 23 2.74 13.24 2.40
CA GLU A 23 2.01 11.99 2.37
C GLU A 23 1.50 11.73 0.96
N LEU A 24 1.77 10.55 0.41
CA LEU A 24 1.34 10.15 -0.92
C LEU A 24 0.73 8.74 -0.89
N LEU A 25 -0.55 8.63 -1.28
CA LEU A 25 -1.19 7.35 -1.57
C LEU A 25 -0.61 6.80 -2.88
N ILE A 26 0.13 5.70 -2.80
CA ILE A 26 0.81 5.09 -3.97
C ILE A 26 0.06 3.89 -4.54
N ASP A 27 -0.83 3.26 -3.75
CA ASP A 27 -1.69 2.18 -4.22
C ASP A 27 -2.94 2.03 -3.35
N PHE A 28 -4.03 1.58 -3.98
CA PHE A 28 -5.29 1.23 -3.33
C PHE A 28 -5.96 0.12 -4.14
N GLN A 29 -5.93 -1.10 -3.61
CA GLN A 29 -6.49 -2.25 -4.30
C GLN A 29 -7.25 -3.18 -3.38
N GLU A 30 -8.19 -3.92 -3.96
CA GLU A 30 -8.91 -4.98 -3.26
C GLU A 30 -7.94 -6.10 -2.90
N LEU A 31 -7.97 -6.52 -1.64
CA LEU A 31 -7.22 -7.66 -1.14
C LEU A 31 -7.98 -8.94 -1.49
N ILE A 32 -7.53 -9.61 -2.54
CA ILE A 32 -8.11 -10.88 -2.98
C ILE A 32 -7.52 -12.03 -2.17
N GLY A 33 -8.38 -12.92 -1.65
CA GLY A 33 -7.96 -14.13 -0.96
C GLY A 33 -7.78 -13.96 0.55
N VAL A 34 -6.93 -14.78 1.16
CA VAL A 34 -6.73 -14.78 2.62
C VAL A 34 -5.96 -13.53 3.03
N HIS A 35 -6.45 -12.81 4.04
CA HIS A 35 -5.77 -11.63 4.62
C HIS A 35 -4.60 -12.04 5.53
N SER A 36 -3.70 -12.85 4.98
CA SER A 36 -2.46 -13.26 5.62
C SER A 36 -1.39 -12.17 5.49
N GLY A 37 -0.40 -12.21 6.38
CA GLY A 37 0.76 -11.32 6.29
C GLY A 37 1.48 -11.46 4.95
N ASP A 38 1.64 -12.70 4.46
CA ASP A 38 2.32 -12.99 3.19
C ASP A 38 1.59 -12.36 1.99
N ASN A 39 0.26 -12.52 1.90
CA ASN A 39 -0.53 -11.93 0.80
C ASN A 39 -0.44 -10.39 0.80
N MET A 40 -0.50 -9.76 1.98
CA MET A 40 -0.33 -8.32 2.07
C MET A 40 1.10 -7.89 1.73
N ALA A 41 2.11 -8.66 2.11
CA ALA A 41 3.51 -8.39 1.79
C ALA A 41 3.78 -8.49 0.28
N ASP A 42 3.24 -9.50 -0.40
CA ASP A 42 3.34 -9.66 -1.85
C ASP A 42 2.74 -8.45 -2.59
N ILE A 43 1.59 -7.95 -2.11
CA ILE A 43 0.98 -6.74 -2.65
C ILE A 43 1.88 -5.53 -2.45
N VAL A 44 2.39 -5.31 -1.23
CA VAL A 44 3.30 -4.18 -0.95
C VAL A 44 4.54 -4.26 -1.83
N TRP A 45 5.14 -5.45 -1.95
CA TRP A 45 6.33 -5.66 -2.76
C TRP A 45 6.08 -5.33 -4.23
N ALA A 46 5.00 -5.84 -4.80
CA ALA A 46 4.61 -5.55 -6.18
C ALA A 46 4.36 -4.04 -6.40
N THR A 47 3.79 -3.35 -5.42
CA THR A 47 3.64 -1.89 -5.47
C THR A 47 4.99 -1.20 -5.49
N LEU A 48 5.93 -1.58 -4.62
CA LEU A 48 7.27 -0.97 -4.59
C LEU A 48 8.03 -1.17 -5.91
N GLU A 49 7.97 -2.37 -6.50
CA GLU A 49 8.59 -2.67 -7.80
C GLU A 49 8.07 -1.75 -8.93
N ARG A 50 6.77 -1.41 -8.93
CA ARG A 50 6.18 -0.48 -9.93
C ARG A 50 6.77 0.92 -9.84
N TYR A 51 7.20 1.35 -8.66
CA TYR A 51 7.83 2.65 -8.43
C TYR A 51 9.37 2.57 -8.48
N GLY A 52 9.95 1.38 -8.63
CA GLY A 52 11.41 1.17 -8.63
C GLY A 52 12.05 1.44 -7.27
N LEU A 53 11.32 1.16 -6.18
CA LEU A 53 11.75 1.34 -4.78
C LEU A 53 12.37 0.05 -4.20
#